data_AF-A0A7X4Z9K7-F1
#
_entry.id   AF-A0A7X4Z9K7-F1
#
_cell.length_a   1.000
_cell.length_b   1.000
_cell.length_c   1.000
_cell.angle_alpha   90.00
_cell.angle_beta   90.00
_cell.angle_gamma   90.00
#
_symmetry.space_group_name_H-M   'P 1'
#
loop_
_entity.id
_entity.type
_entity.pdbx_description
1 polymer ?
#
loop_
_entity_poly.entity_id
_entity_poly.type
_entity_poly.pdbx_seq_one_letter_code
_entity_poly.pdbx_strand_id
1 'polypeptide(L)'
;MRYRKKIFWSSCILTLLLCGVSIIGCTSKNSIVGTWYAKESDYTISFYEDGTCSAGDSDEIVNYKLQKDGTLMLTWGLFGNERIIQRTNDREQALKDDEYYYLSGNTFVFYGTMCKRK
;
A
#
# COMPACT_ATOMS: atom_id res chain seq x y z
N MET A 1 42.64 -31.95 43.06
CA MET A 1 42.10 -33.28 42.67
C MET A 1 40.58 -33.20 42.56
N ARG A 2 40.03 -33.75 41.46
CA ARG A 2 38.67 -34.33 41.28
C ARG A 2 37.45 -33.46 41.67
N TYR A 3 36.75 -32.82 40.72
CA TYR A 3 35.74 -33.34 39.75
C TYR A 3 34.27 -33.17 40.20
N ARG A 4 33.58 -32.31 39.42
CA ARG A 4 32.20 -32.37 38.90
C ARG A 4 31.00 -32.10 39.82
N LYS A 5 30.14 -31.20 39.36
CA LYS A 5 28.75 -31.47 38.90
C LYS A 5 28.30 -30.37 37.92
N LYS A 6 28.43 -30.62 36.60
CA LYS A 6 27.35 -30.55 35.59
C LYS A 6 26.05 -29.88 36.07
N ILE A 7 25.67 -28.75 35.47
CA ILE A 7 24.27 -28.36 35.22
C ILE A 7 24.23 -27.53 33.92
N PHE A 8 23.54 -28.10 32.94
CA PHE A 8 22.79 -27.48 31.84
C PHE A 8 23.46 -26.50 30.87
N TRP A 9 24.00 -27.07 29.80
CA TRP A 9 23.73 -26.58 28.46
C TRP A 9 22.22 -26.61 28.19
N SER A 10 21.57 -25.46 28.01
CA SER A 10 20.41 -25.32 27.12
C SER A 10 19.96 -23.87 27.01
N SER A 11 20.08 -23.35 25.79
CA SER A 11 19.04 -22.56 25.11
C SER A 11 18.59 -21.25 25.77
N CYS A 12 19.36 -20.18 25.57
CA CYS A 12 18.83 -18.80 25.50
C CYS A 12 19.41 -18.08 24.29
N ILE A 13 19.38 -18.72 23.12
CA ILE A 13 19.60 -18.09 21.80
C ILE A 13 18.32 -18.30 21.00
N LEU A 14 17.18 -17.76 21.45
CA LEU A 14 15.94 -17.73 20.66
C LEU A 14 14.88 -16.78 21.23
N THR A 15 15.18 -15.48 21.32
CA THR A 15 14.13 -14.43 21.38
C THR A 15 14.66 -13.15 20.73
N LEU A 16 15.25 -13.30 19.54
CA LEU A 16 15.63 -12.20 18.67
C LEU A 16 14.75 -12.26 17.42
N LEU A 17 13.44 -12.02 17.58
CA LEU A 17 12.53 -11.78 16.46
C LEU A 17 11.15 -11.27 16.95
N LEU A 18 10.68 -10.18 16.31
CA LEU A 18 9.36 -9.53 16.40
C LEU A 18 9.07 -8.82 17.75
N CYS A 19 8.78 -7.53 17.80
CA CYS A 19 7.91 -6.76 16.91
C CYS A 19 8.58 -5.45 16.49
N GLY A 20 8.44 -5.13 15.20
CA GLY A 20 8.93 -3.92 14.60
C GLY A 20 8.44 -2.69 15.34
N VAL A 21 9.36 -1.77 15.56
CA VAL A 21 9.06 -0.38 15.86
C VAL A 21 8.25 0.14 14.67
N SER A 22 6.92 0.11 14.78
CA SER A 22 6.04 0.81 13.85
C SER A 22 6.30 2.29 14.05
N ILE A 23 7.20 2.80 13.22
CA ILE A 23 7.35 4.23 12.98
C ILE A 23 5.99 4.66 12.44
N ILE A 24 5.13 5.21 13.30
CA ILE A 24 3.95 5.96 12.89
C ILE A 24 4.51 7.23 12.26
N GLY A 25 4.97 7.10 11.02
CA GLY A 25 5.38 8.22 10.21
C GLY A 25 4.14 9.04 9.92
N CYS A 26 4.13 10.28 10.40
CA CYS A 26 3.21 11.31 9.93
C CYS A 26 3.38 11.52 8.41
N THR A 27 2.79 10.65 7.60
CA THR A 27 2.68 10.77 6.14
C THR A 27 1.21 10.94 5.77
N SER A 28 0.46 11.76 6.51
CA SER A 28 -0.98 11.89 6.29
C SER A 28 -1.35 12.60 4.97
N LYS A 29 -0.43 13.31 4.32
CA LYS A 29 -0.72 14.06 3.08
C LYS A 29 -0.21 13.42 1.78
N ASN A 30 0.76 12.51 1.85
CA ASN A 30 1.30 11.84 0.65
C ASN A 30 1.09 10.32 0.64
N SER A 31 0.38 9.78 1.63
CA SER A 31 -0.02 8.39 1.65
C SER A 31 -1.17 8.14 0.68
N ILE A 32 -1.12 7.02 -0.06
CA ILE A 32 -2.23 6.55 -0.88
C ILE A 32 -3.38 6.01 -0.01
N VAL A 33 -3.08 5.57 1.22
CA VAL A 33 -4.06 5.08 2.20
C VAL A 33 -5.13 6.14 2.45
N GLY A 34 -6.38 5.70 2.43
CA GLY A 34 -7.58 6.53 2.60
C GLY A 34 -8.58 6.33 1.46
N THR A 35 -9.68 7.08 1.55
CA THR A 35 -10.77 7.05 0.58
C THR A 35 -10.65 8.23 -0.38
N TRP A 36 -10.78 7.94 -1.67
CA TRP A 36 -10.67 8.87 -2.77
C TRP A 36 -11.95 8.85 -3.59
N TYR A 37 -12.48 10.03 -3.86
CA TYR A 37 -13.75 10.23 -4.54
C TYR A 37 -13.55 10.97 -5.86
N ALA A 38 -14.00 10.36 -6.95
CA ALA A 38 -14.09 10.98 -8.26
C ALA A 38 -15.49 11.55 -8.45
N LYS A 39 -15.60 12.89 -8.36
CA LYS A 39 -16.89 13.59 -8.46
C LYS A 39 -17.57 13.41 -9.83
N GLU A 40 -16.80 13.28 -10.90
CA GLU A 40 -17.34 13.23 -12.26
C GLU A 40 -18.01 11.89 -12.58
N SER A 41 -17.55 10.80 -11.97
CA SER A 41 -18.06 9.44 -12.20
C SER A 41 -18.80 8.85 -10.99
N ASP A 42 -18.96 9.64 -9.92
CA ASP A 42 -19.46 9.18 -8.61
C ASP A 42 -18.73 7.94 -8.06
N TYR A 43 -17.48 7.76 -8.49
CA TYR A 43 -16.68 6.58 -8.17
C TYR A 43 -15.86 6.82 -6.90
N THR A 44 -15.78 5.80 -6.05
CA THR A 44 -14.98 5.84 -4.83
C THR A 44 -13.99 4.68 -4.81
N ILE A 45 -12.75 4.95 -4.44
CA ILE A 45 -11.74 3.92 -4.16
C ILE A 45 -11.12 4.15 -2.78
N SER A 46 -11.04 3.09 -1.99
CA SER A 46 -10.41 3.09 -0.67
C SER A 46 -9.19 2.18 -0.67
N PHE A 47 -8.06 2.69 -0.19
CA PHE A 47 -6.84 1.93 0.06
C PHE A 47 -6.64 1.79 1.56
N TYR A 48 -6.51 0.56 2.06
CA TYR A 48 -6.35 0.27 3.48
C TYR A 48 -4.89 -0.02 3.84
N GLU A 49 -4.52 0.12 5.11
CA GLU A 49 -3.12 -0.08 5.56
C GLU A 49 -2.63 -1.52 5.42
N ASP A 50 -3.55 -2.49 5.38
CA ASP A 50 -3.26 -3.92 5.24
C ASP A 50 -2.97 -4.36 3.80
N GLY A 51 -3.04 -3.43 2.83
CA GLY A 51 -2.83 -3.71 1.42
C GLY A 51 -4.09 -4.15 0.67
N THR A 52 -5.26 -4.15 1.31
CA THR A 52 -6.54 -4.36 0.61
C THR A 52 -7.05 -3.05 0.01
N CYS A 53 -7.94 -3.15 -0.97
CA CYS A 53 -8.66 -2.00 -1.50
C CYS A 53 -10.11 -2.34 -1.84
N SER A 54 -10.94 -1.30 -1.91
CA SER A 54 -12.34 -1.38 -2.34
C SER A 54 -12.58 -0.30 -3.38
N ALA A 55 -13.15 -0.67 -4.53
CA ALA A 55 -13.23 0.14 -5.73
C ALA A 55 -14.65 0.08 -6.31
N GLY A 56 -15.46 1.10 -6.00
CA GLY A 56 -16.88 1.17 -6.40
C GLY A 56 -17.69 -0.04 -5.92
N ASP A 57 -18.78 -0.33 -6.63
CA ASP A 57 -19.65 -1.50 -6.38
C ASP A 57 -19.14 -2.79 -7.04
N SER A 58 -18.09 -2.72 -7.86
CA SER A 58 -17.65 -3.84 -8.70
C SER A 58 -16.61 -4.76 -8.04
N ASP A 59 -16.05 -4.39 -6.87
CA ASP A 59 -14.97 -5.11 -6.17
C ASP A 59 -13.83 -5.56 -7.11
N GLU A 60 -13.66 -4.83 -8.21
CA GLU A 60 -12.82 -5.26 -9.31
C GLU A 60 -11.35 -5.21 -8.93
N ILE A 61 -10.97 -4.30 -8.02
CA ILE A 61 -9.64 -4.18 -7.46
C ILE A 61 -9.70 -4.58 -6.00
N VAL A 62 -9.07 -5.71 -5.67
CA VAL A 62 -9.20 -6.32 -4.33
C VAL A 62 -8.00 -6.02 -3.43
N ASN A 63 -6.79 -5.92 -4.02
CA ASN A 63 -5.56 -5.68 -3.29
C ASN A 63 -4.65 -4.70 -4.03
N TYR A 64 -3.74 -4.09 -3.27
CA TYR A 64 -2.63 -3.31 -3.79
C TYR A 64 -1.33 -3.56 -3.04
N LYS A 65 -0.22 -3.33 -3.72
CA LYS A 65 1.11 -3.22 -3.11
C LYS A 65 1.77 -1.93 -3.59
N LEU A 66 2.23 -1.13 -2.65
CA LEU A 66 3.02 0.06 -2.94
C LEU A 66 4.50 -0.26 -2.79
N GLN A 67 5.25 -0.15 -3.89
CA GLN A 67 6.69 -0.38 -3.91
C GLN A 67 7.45 0.82 -3.33
N LYS A 68 8.73 0.62 -3.00
CA LYS A 68 9.59 1.65 -2.38
C LYS A 68 9.81 2.88 -3.27
N ASP A 69 9.79 2.69 -4.58
CA ASP A 69 9.90 3.74 -5.60
C ASP A 69 8.57 4.47 -5.85
N GLY A 70 7.49 4.03 -5.19
CA GLY A 70 6.14 4.55 -5.39
C GLY A 70 5.37 3.85 -6.49
N THR A 71 5.89 2.82 -7.14
CA THR A 71 5.13 2.05 -8.13
C THR A 71 3.98 1.30 -7.45
N LEU A 72 2.77 1.42 -8.01
CA LEU A 72 1.56 0.79 -7.50
C LEU A 72 1.28 -0.49 -8.27
N MET A 73 1.16 -1.61 -7.57
CA MET A 73 0.75 -2.88 -8.16
C MET A 73 -0.65 -3.22 -7.66
N LEU A 74 -1.60 -3.37 -8.57
CA LEU A 74 -3.00 -3.65 -8.27
C LEU A 74 -3.35 -5.08 -8.66
N THR A 75 -4.17 -5.72 -7.84
CA THR A 75 -4.70 -7.05 -8.14
C THR A 75 -6.19 -6.93 -8.42
N TRP A 76 -6.60 -7.41 -9.59
CA TRP A 76 -7.97 -7.40 -10.07
C TRP A 76 -8.64 -8.75 -9.90
N GLY A 77 -9.77 -8.76 -9.20
CA GLY A 77 -10.59 -9.93 -8.89
C GLY A 77 -9.86 -11.04 -8.13
N LEU A 78 -10.60 -12.11 -7.79
CA LEU A 78 -10.07 -13.27 -7.06
C LEU A 78 -9.14 -14.15 -7.91
N PHE A 79 -9.13 -13.96 -9.23
CA PHE A 79 -8.28 -14.72 -10.15
C PHE A 79 -6.89 -14.10 -10.35
N GLY A 80 -6.63 -12.92 -9.76
CA GLY A 80 -5.28 -12.42 -9.56
C GLY A 80 -4.65 -11.72 -10.75
N ASN A 81 -5.43 -11.05 -11.61
CA ASN A 81 -4.84 -10.26 -12.70
C ASN A 81 -4.11 -9.06 -12.09
N GLU A 82 -2.80 -8.94 -12.32
CA GLU A 82 -2.01 -7.85 -11.78
C GLU A 82 -1.78 -6.74 -12.81
N ARG A 83 -1.89 -5.48 -12.37
CA ARG A 83 -1.54 -4.31 -13.17
C ARG A 83 -0.56 -3.43 -12.42
N ILE A 84 0.50 -3.03 -13.10
CA ILE A 84 1.54 -2.16 -12.56
C ILE A 84 1.31 -0.74 -13.09
N ILE A 85 1.31 0.24 -12.20
CA ILE A 85 1.07 1.66 -12.49
C ILE A 85 2.18 2.47 -11.85
N GLN A 86 2.86 3.26 -12.65
CA GLN A 86 4.00 4.07 -12.21
C GLN A 86 3.53 5.36 -11.56
N ARG A 87 4.29 5.84 -10.57
CA ARG A 87 4.04 7.18 -10.02
C ARG A 87 4.66 8.23 -10.93
N THR A 88 3.91 9.30 -11.21
CA THR A 88 4.42 10.51 -11.85
C THR A 88 4.25 11.74 -10.95
N ASN A 89 5.11 12.74 -11.16
CA ASN A 89 4.96 14.08 -10.60
C ASN A 89 4.23 15.04 -11.56
N ASP A 90 3.94 14.61 -12.79
CA ASP A 90 3.14 15.35 -13.76
C ASP A 90 1.69 14.87 -13.70
N ARG A 91 0.81 15.72 -13.16
CA ARG A 91 -0.62 15.45 -13.07
C ARG A 91 -1.25 15.22 -14.45
N GLU A 92 -0.82 15.97 -15.47
CA GLU A 92 -1.41 15.90 -16.81
C GLU A 92 -1.02 14.61 -17.51
N GLN A 93 0.15 14.05 -17.19
CA GLN A 93 0.55 12.72 -17.66
C GLN A 93 -0.42 11.65 -17.13
N ALA A 94 -0.68 11.63 -15.83
CA ALA A 94 -1.61 10.67 -15.22
C ALA A 94 -3.07 10.81 -15.70
N LEU A 95 -3.45 11.97 -16.23
CA LEU A 95 -4.78 12.18 -16.84
C LEU A 95 -4.88 11.57 -18.25
N LYS A 96 -3.76 11.43 -18.96
CA LYS A 96 -3.72 11.00 -20.37
C LYS A 96 -3.25 9.56 -20.56
N ASP A 97 -2.44 9.08 -19.62
CA ASP A 97 -1.77 7.78 -19.69
C ASP A 97 -2.08 6.99 -18.42
N ASP A 98 -2.80 5.89 -18.59
CA ASP A 98 -3.29 5.06 -17.50
C ASP A 98 -2.25 4.08 -16.94
N GLU A 99 -1.03 4.09 -17.51
CA GLU A 99 0.16 3.50 -16.90
C GLU A 99 0.72 4.36 -15.77
N TYR A 100 0.25 5.60 -15.61
CA TYR A 100 0.71 6.52 -14.58
C TYR A 100 -0.40 6.94 -13.62
N TYR A 101 -0.03 7.12 -12.35
CA TYR A 101 -0.85 7.78 -11.34
C TYR A 101 -0.12 8.98 -10.74
N TYR A 102 -0.89 9.98 -10.32
CA TYR A 102 -0.36 11.15 -9.61
C TYR A 102 -0.95 11.22 -8.20
N LEU A 103 -0.14 11.55 -7.21
CA LEU A 103 -0.59 11.71 -5.82
C LEU A 103 0.15 12.88 -5.16
N SER A 104 -0.62 13.87 -4.71
CA SER A 104 -0.12 15.01 -3.94
C SER A 104 -1.21 15.60 -3.06
N GLY A 105 -1.00 15.59 -1.74
CA GLY A 105 -1.97 16.10 -0.78
C GLY A 105 -3.33 15.41 -0.89
N ASN A 106 -4.35 16.21 -1.22
CA ASN A 106 -5.73 15.75 -1.39
C ASN A 106 -6.09 15.48 -2.86
N THR A 107 -5.11 15.39 -3.76
CA THR A 107 -5.33 15.08 -5.18
C THR A 107 -4.70 13.75 -5.52
N PHE A 108 -5.51 12.86 -6.08
CA PHE A 108 -5.09 11.59 -6.66
C PHE A 108 -5.60 11.55 -8.10
N VAL A 109 -4.76 11.22 -9.07
CA VAL A 109 -5.19 10.94 -10.44
C VAL A 109 -4.93 9.49 -10.72
N PHE A 110 -5.96 8.79 -11.17
CA PHE A 110 -5.98 7.34 -11.30
C PHE A 110 -6.87 6.95 -12.47
N TYR A 111 -6.36 6.13 -13.40
CA TYR A 111 -7.05 5.75 -14.65
C TYR A 111 -7.67 6.96 -15.38
N GLY A 112 -6.86 8.02 -15.56
CA GLY A 112 -7.31 9.24 -16.23
C GLY A 112 -8.32 10.09 -15.45
N THR A 113 -8.68 9.68 -14.23
CA THR A 113 -9.73 10.34 -13.44
C THR A 113 -9.14 11.09 -12.26
N MET A 114 -9.64 12.31 -12.03
CA MET A 114 -9.24 13.11 -10.87
C MET A 114 -10.11 12.79 -9.64
N CYS A 115 -9.44 12.31 -8.59
CA CYS A 115 -10.04 11.98 -7.31
C CYS A 115 -9.60 12.96 -6.21
N LYS A 116 -10.49 13.22 -5.26
CA LYS A 116 -10.22 14.00 -4.05
C LYS A 116 -10.34 13.13 -2.81
N ARG A 117 -9.47 13.37 -1.82
CA ARG A 117 -9.58 12.69 -0.53
C ARG A 117 -10.91 13.08 0.13
N LYS A 118 -11.68 12.07 0.55
CA LYS A 118 -12.95 12.23 1.26
C LYS A 118 -12.72 12.57 2.73
#